data_AF-A0A379Y881-F1
#
_entry.id   AF-A0A379Y881-F1
#
_cell.length_a   1.000
_cell.length_b   1.000
_cell.length_c   1.000
_cell.angle_alpha   90.00
_cell.angle_beta   90.00
_cell.angle_gamma   90.00
#
_symmetry.space_group_name_H-M   'P 1'
#
loop_
_entity.id
_entity.type
_entity.pdbx_description
1 polymer ?
#
loop_
_entity_poly.entity_id
_entity_poly.type
_entity_poly.pdbx_seq_one_letter_code
_entity_poly.pdbx_strand_id
1 'polypeptide(L)'
;MLELQGHGGPVILDLLLKRVLALPDVRIARPGEFSERAFLNDKLDLAQAEAIADLIDASSEQAARSAMNSLQGAFSTRIHQLVEALTPPANLRGSGDRLPGRGNRLPVRR
;
A
#
# COMPACT_ATOMS: atom_id res chain seq x y z
N MET A 1 1.52 -17.86 -11.52
CA MET A 1 2.93 -17.84 -11.07
C MET A 1 3.36 -19.29 -10.88
N LEU A 2 4.55 -19.65 -11.33
CA LEU A 2 5.12 -21.00 -11.13
C LEU A 2 6.46 -20.82 -10.42
N GLU A 3 6.66 -21.59 -9.35
CA GLU A 3 7.94 -21.65 -8.64
C GLU A 3 8.59 -23.01 -8.88
N LEU A 4 9.85 -23.00 -9.29
CA LEU A 4 10.64 -24.21 -9.53
C LEU A 4 11.68 -24.32 -8.42
N GLN A 5 11.54 -25.33 -7.56
CA GLN A 5 12.48 -25.63 -6.48
C GLN A 5 13.46 -26.71 -6.98
N GLY A 6 14.75 -26.45 -6.86
CA GLY A 6 15.80 -27.32 -7.38
C GLY A 6 16.97 -27.45 -6.42
N HIS A 7 17.95 -28.28 -6.80
CA HIS A 7 19.17 -28.43 -6.01
C HIS A 7 20.00 -27.13 -6.03
N GLY A 8 20.56 -26.72 -4.89
CA GLY A 8 21.26 -25.44 -4.72
C GLY A 8 22.61 -25.31 -5.44
N GLY A 9 22.95 -26.26 -6.33
CA GLY A 9 24.18 -26.20 -7.12
C GLY A 9 24.06 -25.11 -8.19
N PRO A 10 24.99 -24.13 -8.26
CA PRO A 10 24.88 -22.99 -9.18
C PRO A 10 24.81 -23.42 -10.65
N VAL A 11 25.50 -24.51 -11.02
CA VAL A 11 25.43 -25.09 -12.38
C VAL A 11 24.02 -25.58 -12.72
N ILE A 12 23.34 -26.24 -11.77
CA ILE A 12 21.99 -26.76 -11.98
C ILE A 12 20.98 -25.61 -12.12
N LEU A 13 21.11 -24.57 -11.28
CA LEU A 13 20.27 -23.38 -11.35
C LEU A 13 20.46 -22.61 -12.66
N ASP A 14 21.69 -22.49 -13.16
CA ASP A 14 21.97 -21.85 -14.45
C ASP A 14 21.38 -22.64 -15.62
N LEU A 15 21.49 -23.98 -15.61
CA LEU A 15 20.86 -24.84 -16.61
C LEU A 15 19.33 -24.73 -16.59
N LEU A 16 18.74 -24.69 -15.40
CA LEU A 16 17.30 -24.49 -15.22
C LEU A 16 16.87 -23.13 -15.79
N LEU A 17 17.57 -22.05 -15.43
CA LEU A 17 17.29 -20.70 -15.91
C LEU A 17 17.39 -20.61 -17.43
N LYS A 18 18.46 -21.17 -18.02
CA LYS A 18 18.63 -21.25 -19.49
C LYS A 18 17.47 -21.97 -20.15
N ARG A 19 16.99 -23.08 -19.58
CA ARG A 19 15.87 -23.84 -20.13
C ARG A 19 14.56 -23.05 -20.09
N VAL A 20 14.32 -22.31 -19.01
CA VAL A 20 13.15 -21.45 -18.83
C VAL A 20 13.17 -20.28 -19.82
N LEU A 21 14.33 -19.64 -20.01
CA LEU A 21 14.49 -18.53 -20.96
C LEU A 21 14.38 -18.95 -22.43
N ALA A 22 14.51 -20.24 -22.75
CA ALA A 22 14.31 -20.76 -24.10
C ALA A 22 12.81 -20.91 -24.48
N LEU A 23 11.88 -20.67 -23.55
CA LEU A 23 10.45 -20.68 -23.82
C LEU A 23 10.03 -19.35 -24.48
N PRO A 24 9.04 -19.38 -25.39
CA PRO A 24 8.49 -18.16 -25.98
C PRO A 24 7.88 -17.27 -24.89
N ASP A 25 7.95 -15.96 -25.09
CA ASP A 25 7.38 -14.92 -24.21
C ASP A 25 7.95 -14.87 -22.78
N VAL A 26 9.07 -15.55 -22.52
CA VAL A 26 9.78 -15.49 -21.25
C VAL A 26 10.99 -14.57 -21.36
N ARG A 27 11.18 -13.71 -20.36
CA ARG A 27 12.38 -12.87 -20.23
C ARG A 27 12.84 -12.78 -18.78
N ILE A 28 14.09 -12.37 -18.60
CA ILE A 28 14.60 -11.97 -17.29
C ILE A 28 13.75 -10.81 -16.74
N ALA A 29 13.39 -10.92 -15.46
CA ALA A 29 12.70 -9.87 -14.73
C ALA A 29 13.65 -8.69 -14.47
N ARG A 30 13.10 -7.47 -14.50
CA ARG A 30 13.81 -6.26 -14.03
C ARG A 30 13.92 -6.30 -12.50
N PRO A 31 14.87 -5.57 -11.90
CA PRO A 31 14.92 -5.40 -10.45
C PRO A 31 13.57 -4.93 -9.90
N GLY A 32 13.08 -5.57 -8.84
CA GLY A 32 11.82 -5.22 -8.19
C GLY A 32 10.54 -5.57 -8.97
N GLU A 33 10.63 -6.10 -10.18
CA GLU A 33 9.47 -6.25 -11.07
C GLU A 33 8.36 -7.15 -10.49
N PHE A 34 8.70 -8.13 -9.65
CA PHE A 34 7.69 -8.96 -8.99
C PHE A 34 6.88 -8.16 -7.96
N SER A 35 7.54 -7.35 -7.13
CA SER A 35 6.88 -6.47 -6.15
C SER A 35 6.11 -5.34 -6.84
N GLU A 36 6.68 -4.74 -7.91
CA GLU A 36 6.01 -3.75 -8.75
C GLU A 36 4.71 -4.31 -9.33
N ARG A 37 4.76 -5.52 -9.91
CA ARG A 37 3.55 -6.18 -10.41
C ARG A 37 2.55 -6.48 -9.30
N ALA A 38 2.99 -6.80 -8.09
CA ALA A 38 2.07 -7.04 -6.98
C ALA A 38 1.35 -5.74 -6.56
N PHE A 39 2.07 -4.61 -6.54
CA PHE A 39 1.50 -3.28 -6.33
C PHE A 39 0.49 -2.90 -7.42
N LEU A 40 0.88 -3.01 -8.70
CA LEU A 40 0.03 -2.67 -9.84
C LEU A 40 -1.23 -3.55 -9.97
N ASN A 41 -1.23 -4.73 -9.34
CA ASN A 41 -2.38 -5.64 -9.33
C ASN A 41 -3.11 -5.61 -7.97
N ASP A 42 -2.99 -4.52 -7.20
CA ASP A 42 -3.70 -4.28 -5.93
C ASP A 42 -3.51 -5.37 -4.87
N LYS A 43 -2.42 -6.16 -4.95
CA LYS A 43 -2.12 -7.20 -3.95
C LYS A 43 -1.47 -6.64 -2.70
N LEU A 44 -0.85 -5.47 -2.83
CA LEU A 44 -0.14 -4.75 -1.78
C LEU A 44 -0.08 -3.26 -2.15
N ASP A 45 0.00 -2.39 -1.16
CA ASP A 45 0.21 -0.96 -1.39
C ASP A 45 1.70 -0.62 -1.61
N LEU A 46 1.99 0.64 -1.93
CA LEU A 46 3.34 1.09 -2.21
C LEU A 46 4.27 0.94 -1.00
N ALA A 47 3.79 1.26 0.21
CA ALA A 47 4.59 1.17 1.43
C ALA A 47 4.93 -0.29 1.78
N GLN A 48 4.00 -1.22 1.51
CA GLN A 48 4.24 -2.65 1.64
C GLN A 48 5.24 -3.15 0.60
N ALA A 49 5.20 -2.66 -0.65
CA ALA A 49 6.17 -3.02 -1.68
C ALA A 49 7.60 -2.59 -1.30
N GLU A 50 7.75 -1.37 -0.79
CA GLU A 50 9.02 -0.82 -0.31
C GLU A 50 9.53 -1.59 0.91
N ALA A 51 8.64 -1.97 1.83
CA ALA A 51 8.98 -2.75 3.01
C ALA A 51 9.60 -4.13 2.71
N ILE A 52 9.37 -4.70 1.52
CA ILE A 52 10.04 -5.94 1.09
C ILE A 52 11.54 -5.70 0.91
N ALA A 53 11.92 -4.60 0.25
CA ALA A 53 13.32 -4.24 0.05
C ALA A 53 13.99 -3.92 1.39
N ASP A 54 13.33 -3.12 2.23
CA ASP A 54 13.82 -2.77 3.57
C ASP A 54 14.05 -4.00 4.44
N LEU A 55 13.19 -5.03 4.33
CA LEU A 55 13.33 -6.26 5.08
C LEU A 55 14.51 -7.11 4.58
N ILE A 56 14.75 -7.17 3.27
CA ILE A 56 15.89 -7.88 2.68
C ILE A 56 17.22 -7.22 3.10
N ASP A 57 17.25 -5.89 3.13
CA ASP A 57 18.46 -5.11 3.44
C ASP A 57 18.67 -4.86 4.95
N ALA A 58 17.75 -5.31 5.81
CA ALA A 58 17.79 -5.05 7.24
C ALA A 58 19.04 -5.63 7.92
N SER A 59 19.87 -4.76 8.49
CA SER A 59 21.10 -5.12 9.21
C SER A 59 20.96 -5.14 10.74
N SER A 60 19.76 -4.87 11.26
CA SER A 60 19.46 -4.94 12.69
C SER A 60 18.07 -5.53 12.95
N GLU A 61 17.90 -6.14 14.11
CA GLU A 61 16.61 -6.71 14.52
C GLU A 61 15.51 -5.64 14.55
N GLN A 62 15.83 -4.43 15.01
CA GLN A 62 14.87 -3.32 15.04
C GLN A 62 14.45 -2.88 13.62
N ALA A 63 15.38 -2.82 12.67
CA ALA A 63 15.07 -2.51 11.28
C ALA A 63 14.18 -3.60 10.66
N ALA A 64 14.53 -4.89 10.85
CA ALA A 64 13.75 -6.01 10.35
C ALA A 64 12.33 -6.03 10.92
N ARG A 65 12.18 -5.81 12.23
CA ARG A 65 10.86 -5.69 12.89
C ARG A 65 10.04 -4.52 12.34
N SER A 66 10.68 -3.39 12.09
CA SER A 66 10.01 -2.19 11.55
C SER A 66 9.53 -2.42 10.11
N ALA A 67 10.38 -2.96 9.25
CA ALA A 67 10.02 -3.34 7.88
C ALA A 67 8.90 -4.37 7.85
N MET A 68 8.96 -5.38 8.74
CA MET A 68 7.91 -6.40 8.84
C MET A 68 6.56 -5.82 9.27
N ASN A 69 6.53 -4.83 10.17
CA ASN A 69 5.29 -4.13 10.54
C ASN A 69 4.70 -3.34 9.36
N SER A 70 5.55 -2.66 8.58
CA SER A 70 5.12 -1.97 7.36
C SER A 70 4.57 -2.94 6.33
N LEU A 71 5.24 -4.08 6.11
CA LEU A 71 4.81 -5.13 5.20
C LEU A 71 3.44 -5.72 5.57
N GLN A 72 3.15 -5.85 6.87
CA GLN A 72 1.85 -6.30 7.38
C GLN A 72 0.74 -5.23 7.27
N GLY A 73 1.05 -4.02 6.77
CA GLY A 73 0.08 -2.94 6.58
C GLY A 73 -0.22 -2.12 7.84
N ALA A 74 0.52 -2.33 8.94
CA ALA A 74 0.34 -1.55 10.16
C ALA A 74 0.68 -0.06 9.95
N PHE A 75 1.69 0.21 9.11
CA PHE A 75 2.05 1.58 8.72
C PHE A 75 0.92 2.25 7.93
N SER A 76 0.44 1.60 6.86
CA SER A 76 -0.64 2.10 6.01
C SER A 76 -1.92 2.36 6.79
N THR A 77 -2.27 1.44 7.70
CA THR A 77 -3.42 1.59 8.61
C THR A 77 -3.30 2.88 9.44
N ARG A 78 -2.11 3.15 9.99
CA ARG A 78 -1.86 4.34 10.81
C ARG A 78 -1.92 5.64 9.99
N ILE A 79 -1.41 5.62 8.76
CA ILE A 79 -1.51 6.75 7.83
C ILE A 79 -2.96 7.02 7.46
N HIS A 80 -3.74 5.99 7.13
CA HIS A 80 -5.16 6.15 6.80
C HIS A 80 -5.97 6.74 7.96
N GLN A 81 -5.74 6.28 9.19
CA GLN A 81 -6.36 6.86 10.39
C GLN A 81 -6.02 8.35 10.57
N LEU A 82 -4.77 8.73 10.29
CA LEU A 82 -4.35 10.13 10.36
C LEU A 82 -5.02 10.98 9.28
N VAL A 83 -5.08 10.46 8.04
CA VAL A 83 -5.73 11.14 6.92
C VAL A 83 -7.22 11.37 7.20
N GLU A 84 -7.90 10.36 7.77
CA GLU A 84 -9.30 10.45 8.17
C GLU A 84 -9.53 11.49 9.27
N ALA A 85 -8.64 11.55 10.28
CA ALA A 85 -8.73 12.55 11.34
C ALA A 85 -8.53 13.99 10.84
N LEU A 86 -7.66 14.19 9.84
CA LEU A 86 -7.38 15.50 9.26
C LEU A 86 -8.37 15.91 8.18
N THR A 87 -9.03 14.94 7.55
CA THR A 87 -10.01 15.14 6.48
C THR A 87 -11.34 14.49 6.87
N PRO A 88 -12.03 14.97 7.92
CA PRO A 88 -13.32 14.43 8.28
C PRO A 88 -14.28 14.57 7.08
N PRO A 89 -15.15 13.58 6.84
CA PRO A 89 -16.10 13.62 5.74
C PRO A 89 -16.89 14.95 5.76
N ALA A 90 -17.07 15.54 4.57
CA ALA A 90 -17.61 16.88 4.34
C ALA A 90 -19.01 17.13 4.95
N ASN A 91 -19.66 16.06 5.40
CA ASN A 91 -20.96 15.95 6.04
C ASN A 91 -21.04 16.73 7.38
N LEU A 92 -19.90 17.05 8.00
CA LEU A 92 -19.84 17.74 9.30
C LEU A 92 -19.64 19.27 9.20
N ARG A 93 -19.55 19.84 7.99
CA ARG A 93 -19.40 21.30 7.79
C ARG A 93 -20.74 22.05 7.62
N GLY A 94 -21.87 21.39 7.80
CA GLY A 94 -23.21 21.91 7.47
C GLY A 94 -24.09 22.46 8.61
N SER A 95 -23.62 22.53 9.86
CA SER A 95 -24.49 22.82 11.02
C SER A 95 -24.12 24.09 11.82
N GLY A 96 -23.50 25.08 11.17
CA GLY A 96 -22.91 26.24 11.86
C GLY A 96 -23.41 27.65 11.52
N ASP A 97 -24.32 27.87 10.56
CA ASP A 97 -24.56 29.24 10.06
C ASP A 97 -26.05 29.62 9.86
N ARG A 98 -26.89 29.36 10.87
CA ARG A 98 -28.19 30.04 10.99
C ARG A 98 -28.08 31.22 11.96
N LEU A 99 -27.80 32.39 11.40
CA LEU A 99 -28.02 33.69 12.04
C LEU A 99 -29.46 33.75 12.60
N PRO A 100 -29.68 34.24 13.83
CA PRO A 100 -31.03 34.44 14.34
C PRO A 100 -31.68 35.63 13.61
N GLY A 101 -32.53 35.32 12.63
CA GLY A 101 -33.39 36.30 11.99
C GLY A 101 -34.30 36.97 13.03
N ARG A 102 -34.10 38.28 13.23
CA ARG A 102 -35.03 39.14 13.98
C ARG A 102 -36.39 39.16 13.28
N GLY A 103 -37.28 38.26 13.67
CA GLY A 103 -38.70 38.32 13.34
C GLY A 103 -39.40 39.33 14.22
N ASN A 104 -39.47 40.59 13.76
CA ASN A 104 -40.27 41.63 14.37
C ASN A 104 -41.76 41.24 14.33
N ARG A 105 -42.40 41.20 15.51
CA ARG A 105 -43.85 41.04 15.63
C ARG A 105 -44.52 42.36 15.27
N LEU A 106 -45.42 42.33 14.29
CA LEU A 106 -46.48 43.32 14.18
C LEU A 106 -47.82 42.56 14.14
N PRO A 107 -48.72 42.77 15.11
CA PRO A 107 -50.08 42.29 15.02
C PRO A 107 -50.90 43.34 14.27
N VAL A 108 -51.43 43.02 13.10
CA VAL A 108 -52.46 43.85 12.46
C VAL A 108 -53.78 43.10 12.54
N ARG A 109 -54.68 43.68 13.36
CA ARG A 109 -56.08 43.31 13.54
C ARG A 109 -56.88 43.64 12.27
N ARG A 110 -57.64 42.68 11.75
CA ARG A 110 -59.12 42.60 11.72
C ARG A 110 -59.57 41.61 10.65
#